data_AF-A0A5C3K8S5-F1
#
_entry.id   AF-A0A5C3K8S5-F1
#
_cell.length_a   1.000
_cell.length_b   1.000
_cell.length_c   1.000
_cell.angle_alpha   90.00
_cell.angle_beta   90.00
_cell.angle_gamma   90.00
#
_symmetry.space_group_name_H-M   'P 1'
#
loop_
_entity.id
_entity.type
_entity.pdbx_description
1 polymer ?
#
loop_
_entity_poly.entity_id
_entity_poly.type
_entity_poly.pdbx_seq_one_letter_code
_entity_poly.pdbx_strand_id
1 'polypeptide(L)'
;MAEKFQQIDTIIASIATLSNRTFNNILNHYNRQHSKERGSMYWNIYQKYRKANMQEEMERVGKAAATAGECFSAFKKAHKDRWEDILTVYDELDALSNIKDTNQKRKAGFLKTVNKFSSIAATASKLFGFESVICVAGNLLNADKKHLKTLELPGAQNASLV
;
A
#
# COMPACT_ATOMS: atom_id res chain seq x y z
N MET A 1 13.43 -2.81 -32.90
CA MET A 1 12.47 -2.24 -31.92
C MET A 1 11.50 -3.29 -31.39
N ALA A 2 10.82 -4.07 -32.24
CA ALA A 2 9.88 -5.13 -31.82
C ALA A 2 10.49 -6.16 -30.84
N GLU A 3 11.74 -6.55 -31.06
CA GLU A 3 12.45 -7.52 -30.23
C GLU A 3 12.65 -7.06 -28.77
N LYS A 4 12.83 -5.76 -28.54
CA LYS A 4 12.97 -5.21 -27.19
C LYS A 4 11.64 -5.19 -26.43
N PHE A 5 10.51 -5.03 -27.13
CA PHE A 5 9.19 -5.10 -26.50
C PHE A 5 8.84 -6.53 -26.10
N GLN A 6 9.17 -7.51 -26.94
CA GLN A 6 9.00 -8.93 -26.58
C GLN A 6 9.82 -9.33 -25.34
N GLN A 7 11.02 -8.78 -25.17
CA GLN A 7 11.82 -9.02 -23.96
C GLN A 7 11.14 -8.46 -22.70
N ILE A 8 10.55 -7.26 -22.79
CA ILE A 8 9.80 -6.65 -21.68
C ILE A 8 8.58 -7.49 -21.34
N ASP A 9 7.80 -7.93 -22.33
CA ASP A 9 6.63 -8.77 -22.12
C ASP A 9 7.00 -10.10 -21.46
N THR A 10 8.12 -10.70 -21.88
CA THR A 10 8.64 -11.94 -21.29
C THR A 10 9.03 -11.74 -19.82
N ILE A 11 9.70 -10.63 -19.49
CA ILE A 11 10.07 -10.30 -18.11
C ILE A 11 8.82 -10.09 -17.26
N ILE A 12 7.84 -9.30 -17.72
CA ILE A 12 6.62 -9.02 -16.95
C ILE A 12 5.79 -10.29 -16.77
N ALA A 13 5.71 -11.15 -17.79
CA ALA A 13 5.06 -12.45 -17.69
C ALA A 13 5.74 -13.35 -16.65
N SER A 14 7.08 -13.39 -16.61
CA SER A 14 7.80 -14.18 -15.61
C SER A 14 7.54 -13.70 -14.18
N ILE A 15 7.50 -12.37 -13.97
CA ILE A 15 7.16 -11.77 -12.68
C ILE A 15 5.71 -12.07 -12.31
N ALA A 16 4.78 -12.08 -13.28
CA ALA A 16 3.38 -12.42 -13.07
C ALA A 16 3.22 -13.84 -12.50
N THR A 17 3.92 -14.80 -13.11
CA THR A 17 3.94 -16.21 -12.66
C THR A 17 4.55 -16.35 -11.26
N LEU A 18 5.67 -15.69 -10.99
CA LEU A 18 6.38 -15.80 -9.71
C LEU A 18 5.67 -15.10 -8.55
N SER A 19 4.99 -13.98 -8.81
CA SER A 19 4.35 -13.15 -7.78
C SER A 19 2.84 -13.40 -7.63
N ASN A 20 2.27 -14.28 -8.45
CA ASN A 20 0.83 -14.51 -8.57
C ASN A 20 0.02 -13.21 -8.78
N ARG A 21 0.60 -12.26 -9.53
CA ARG A 21 -0.02 -10.97 -9.89
C ARG A 21 -0.29 -10.96 -11.38
N THR A 22 -1.35 -10.26 -11.80
CA THR A 22 -1.66 -10.13 -13.22
C THR A 22 -0.61 -9.27 -13.94
N PHE A 23 -0.34 -9.58 -15.21
CA PHE A 23 0.57 -8.82 -16.08
C PHE A 23 0.30 -7.31 -16.01
N ASN A 24 -0.98 -6.93 -16.16
CA ASN A 24 -1.41 -5.53 -16.10
C ASN A 24 -1.17 -4.89 -14.73
N ASN A 25 -1.26 -5.63 -13.62
CA ASN A 25 -0.95 -5.08 -12.30
C ASN A 25 0.55 -4.76 -12.16
N ILE A 26 1.43 -5.60 -12.72
CA ILE A 26 2.88 -5.37 -12.69
C ILE A 26 3.25 -4.23 -13.63
N LEU A 27 2.70 -4.20 -14.84
CA LEU A 27 2.91 -3.11 -15.79
C LEU A 27 2.41 -1.77 -15.24
N ASN A 28 1.22 -1.75 -14.62
CA ASN A 28 0.69 -0.54 -13.98
C ASN A 28 1.52 -0.11 -12.77
N HIS A 29 2.04 -1.06 -11.99
CA HIS A 29 2.97 -0.75 -10.90
C HIS A 29 4.26 -0.13 -11.43
N TYR A 30 4.87 -0.74 -12.45
CA TYR A 30 6.07 -0.22 -13.10
C TYR A 30 5.82 1.17 -13.70
N ASN A 31 4.71 1.37 -14.41
CA ASN A 31 4.34 2.66 -14.98
C ASN A 31 4.06 3.70 -13.89
N ARG A 32 3.43 3.35 -12.77
CA ARG A 32 3.28 4.28 -11.63
C ARG A 32 4.63 4.66 -11.03
N GLN A 33 5.55 3.70 -10.94
CA GLN A 33 6.86 3.91 -10.36
C GLN A 33 7.81 4.63 -11.31
N HIS A 34 7.69 4.48 -12.63
CA HIS A 34 8.67 4.94 -13.62
C HIS A 34 8.12 5.85 -14.73
N SER A 35 6.82 6.17 -14.77
CA SER A 35 6.29 7.15 -15.73
C SER A 35 6.73 8.58 -15.40
N LYS A 36 6.93 9.39 -16.45
CA LYS A 36 7.52 10.73 -16.40
C LYS A 36 6.54 11.84 -15.96
N GLU A 37 5.30 11.52 -15.63
CA GLU A 37 4.31 12.50 -15.12
C GLU A 37 4.54 12.87 -13.64
N ARG A 38 5.78 12.75 -13.16
CA ARG A 38 6.13 13.02 -11.75
C ARG A 38 6.10 14.50 -11.37
N GLY A 39 6.07 15.43 -12.34
CA GLY A 39 6.05 16.87 -12.06
C GLY A 39 4.85 17.30 -11.21
N SER A 40 3.66 16.75 -11.51
CA SER A 40 2.43 16.98 -10.72
C SER A 40 2.46 16.23 -9.38
N MET A 41 3.00 15.01 -9.37
CA MET A 41 3.14 14.19 -8.16
C MET A 41 4.06 14.85 -7.12
N TYR A 42 5.26 15.25 -7.50
CA TYR A 42 6.21 15.87 -6.57
C TYR A 42 5.76 17.24 -6.10
N TRP A 43 5.04 18.00 -6.93
CA TRP A 43 4.43 19.25 -6.47
C TRP A 43 3.43 18.99 -5.34
N ASN A 44 2.57 17.97 -5.46
CA ASN A 44 1.60 17.61 -4.43
C ASN A 44 2.29 17.12 -3.15
N ILE A 45 3.32 16.27 -3.28
CA ILE A 45 4.11 15.80 -2.13
C ILE A 45 4.81 16.97 -1.44
N TYR A 46 5.42 17.85 -2.22
CA TYR A 46 6.07 19.05 -1.72
C TYR A 46 5.09 19.98 -0.99
N GLN A 47 3.86 20.14 -1.47
CA GLN A 47 2.86 20.94 -0.76
C GLN A 47 2.54 20.37 0.63
N LYS A 48 2.52 19.04 0.80
CA LYS A 48 2.41 18.41 2.12
C LYS A 48 3.67 18.68 2.97
N TYR A 49 4.85 18.45 2.39
CA TYR A 49 6.14 18.70 3.04
C TYR A 49 6.24 20.13 3.57
N ARG A 50 5.91 21.13 2.75
CA ARG A 50 5.95 22.55 3.10
C ARG A 50 5.00 22.89 4.24
N LYS A 51 3.81 22.27 4.30
CA LYS A 51 2.89 22.47 5.42
C LYS A 51 3.47 21.95 6.74
N ALA A 52 4.17 20.81 6.70
CA ALA A 52 4.81 20.22 7.87
C ALA A 52 6.09 20.98 8.30
N ASN A 53 6.84 21.53 7.34
CA ASN A 53 8.15 22.15 7.56
C ASN A 53 8.14 23.67 7.28
N MET A 54 7.02 24.34 7.56
CA MET A 54 6.78 25.71 7.06
C MET A 54 7.83 26.71 7.54
N GLN A 55 8.32 26.59 8.77
CA GLN A 55 9.35 27.47 9.30
C GLN A 55 10.67 27.34 8.54
N GLU A 56 11.14 26.10 8.32
CA GLU A 56 12.37 25.82 7.57
C GLU A 56 12.25 26.32 6.12
N GLU A 57 11.08 26.14 5.49
CA GLU A 57 10.83 26.63 4.13
C GLU A 57 10.88 28.17 4.05
N MET A 58 10.40 28.89 5.08
CA MET A 58 10.45 30.35 5.13
C MET A 58 11.87 30.86 5.37
N GLU A 59 12.61 30.20 6.27
CA GLU A 59 14.03 30.49 6.53
C GLU A 59 14.88 30.26 5.28
N ARG A 60 14.63 29.18 4.53
CA ARG A 60 15.36 28.87 3.29
C ARG A 60 15.16 29.93 2.20
N VAL A 61 13.98 30.53 2.12
CA VAL A 61 13.70 31.63 1.17
C VAL A 61 14.15 32.98 1.72
N GLY A 62 14.24 33.14 3.04
CA GLY A 62 14.59 34.41 3.69
C GLY A 62 13.51 35.48 3.53
N LYS A 63 12.27 35.10 3.22
CA LYS A 63 11.13 36.01 3.03
C LYS A 63 9.94 35.53 3.86
N ALA A 64 9.36 36.43 4.66
CA ALA A 64 8.21 36.12 5.51
C ALA A 64 6.92 35.76 4.74
N ALA A 65 6.78 36.21 3.48
CA ALA A 65 5.60 35.98 2.64
C ALA A 65 5.95 35.26 1.33
N ALA A 66 6.82 34.25 1.39
CA ALA A 66 7.20 33.46 0.21
C ALA A 66 6.03 32.60 -0.31
N THR A 67 5.81 32.66 -1.62
CA THR A 67 4.84 31.78 -2.30
C THR A 67 5.31 30.33 -2.26
N ALA A 68 4.39 29.37 -2.38
CA ALA A 68 4.74 27.95 -2.41
C ALA A 68 5.69 27.59 -3.58
N GLY A 69 5.56 28.29 -4.71
CA GLY A 69 6.43 28.10 -5.87
C GLY A 69 7.85 28.62 -5.65
N GLU A 70 8.00 29.76 -4.96
CA GLU A 70 9.31 30.28 -4.54
C GLU A 70 10.00 29.33 -3.56
N CYS A 71 9.28 28.87 -2.54
CA CYS A 71 9.81 27.87 -1.60
C CYS A 71 10.24 26.60 -2.35
N PHE A 72 9.44 26.11 -3.31
CA PHE A 72 9.79 24.88 -4.03
C PHE A 72 11.01 25.04 -4.93
N SER A 73 11.15 26.21 -5.54
CA SER A 73 12.33 26.54 -6.34
C SER A 73 13.57 26.63 -5.45
N ALA A 74 13.46 27.22 -4.26
CA ALA A 74 14.52 27.28 -3.27
C ALA A 74 14.88 25.89 -2.71
N PHE A 75 13.88 25.05 -2.42
CA PHE A 75 14.04 23.65 -2.03
C PHE A 75 14.84 22.87 -3.07
N LYS A 76 14.42 22.93 -4.35
CA LYS A 76 15.15 22.29 -5.45
C LYS A 76 16.58 22.81 -5.58
N LYS A 77 16.78 24.12 -5.44
CA LYS A 77 18.13 24.71 -5.51
C LYS A 77 19.03 24.25 -4.35
N ALA A 78 18.50 24.13 -3.14
CA ALA A 78 19.25 23.69 -1.97
C ALA A 78 19.63 22.21 -2.05
N HIS A 79 18.74 21.37 -2.57
CA HIS A 79 18.91 19.92 -2.61
C HIS A 79 19.39 19.36 -3.96
N LYS A 80 19.58 20.22 -4.97
CA LYS A 80 20.16 19.95 -6.29
C LYS A 80 19.54 18.75 -7.00
N ASP A 81 20.21 17.61 -6.97
CA ASP A 81 19.85 16.33 -7.61
C ASP A 81 19.04 15.42 -6.69
N ARG A 82 19.07 15.65 -5.37
CA ARG A 82 18.43 14.79 -4.35
C ARG A 82 17.02 15.23 -3.94
N TRP A 83 16.51 16.31 -4.51
CA TRP A 83 15.21 16.87 -4.11
C TRP A 83 14.05 15.89 -4.37
N GLU A 84 14.13 15.08 -5.43
CA GLU A 84 13.13 14.04 -5.73
C GLU A 84 13.18 12.91 -4.70
N ASP A 85 14.38 12.48 -4.31
CA ASP A 85 14.57 11.42 -3.31
C ASP A 85 14.06 11.86 -1.94
N ILE A 86 14.35 13.10 -1.53
CA ILE A 86 13.86 13.66 -0.26
C ILE A 86 12.34 13.66 -0.22
N LEU A 87 11.68 14.09 -1.30
CA LEU A 87 10.21 14.07 -1.36
C LEU A 87 9.66 12.64 -1.43
N THR A 88 10.34 11.74 -2.13
CA THR A 88 9.94 10.33 -2.20
C THR A 88 9.98 9.68 -0.81
N VAL A 89 11.10 9.83 -0.10
CA VAL A 89 11.26 9.33 1.28
C VAL A 89 10.26 10.00 2.21
N TYR A 90 9.99 11.30 2.04
CA TYR A 90 8.98 11.98 2.84
C TYR A 90 7.57 11.41 2.61
N ASP A 91 7.14 11.16 1.36
CA ASP A 91 5.82 10.59 1.08
C ASP A 91 5.70 9.16 1.61
N GLU A 92 6.78 8.37 1.55
CA GLU A 92 6.86 7.04 2.17
C GLU A 92 6.70 7.12 3.69
N LEU A 93 7.42 8.03 4.36
CA LEU A 93 7.31 8.23 5.81
C LEU A 93 5.95 8.81 6.22
N ASP A 94 5.36 9.71 5.42
CA ASP A 94 4.00 10.24 5.63
C ASP A 94 2.96 9.12 5.48
N ALA A 95 3.11 8.23 4.50
CA ALA A 95 2.26 7.07 4.34
C ALA A 95 2.37 6.09 5.52
N LEU A 96 3.60 5.84 6.01
CA LEU A 96 3.86 4.97 7.16
C LEU A 96 3.36 5.58 8.48
N SER A 97 3.53 6.89 8.69
CA SER A 97 3.06 7.59 9.88
C SER A 97 1.54 7.82 9.87
N ASN A 98 0.92 7.85 8.69
CA ASN A 98 -0.52 7.77 8.52
C ASN A 98 -1.10 6.35 8.67
N ILE A 99 -0.27 5.35 9.00
CA ILE A 99 -0.74 4.10 9.63
C ILE A 99 -1.11 4.42 11.10
N LYS A 100 -2.06 5.35 11.28
CA LYS A 100 -2.88 5.50 12.50
C LYS A 100 -4.01 4.48 12.49
N ASP A 101 -3.74 3.28 11.99
CA ASP A 101 -4.61 2.16 12.22
C ASP A 101 -4.33 1.68 13.63
N THR A 102 -5.05 2.31 14.57
CA THR A 102 -5.09 1.88 15.96
C THR A 102 -5.33 0.36 15.97
N ASN A 103 -4.83 -0.34 16.99
CA ASN A 103 -5.07 -1.78 17.12
C ASN A 103 -6.56 -2.13 16.98
N GLN A 104 -7.45 -1.21 17.38
CA GLN A 104 -8.90 -1.31 17.19
C GLN A 104 -9.32 -1.29 15.71
N LYS A 105 -8.79 -0.38 14.88
CA LYS A 105 -9.10 -0.36 13.43
C LYS A 105 -8.58 -1.61 12.72
N ARG A 106 -7.36 -2.06 13.05
CA ARG A 106 -6.82 -3.33 12.51
C ARG A 106 -7.67 -4.53 12.90
N LYS A 107 -8.10 -4.58 14.17
CA LYS A 107 -9.04 -5.60 14.68
C LYS A 107 -10.40 -5.54 13.98
N ALA A 108 -10.94 -4.34 13.76
CA ALA A 108 -12.20 -4.15 13.06
C ALA A 108 -12.11 -4.59 11.58
N GLY A 109 -11.01 -4.25 10.90
CA GLY A 109 -10.72 -4.70 9.54
C GLY A 109 -10.61 -6.22 9.46
N PHE A 110 -9.87 -6.84 10.39
CA PHE A 110 -9.77 -8.29 10.51
C PHE A 110 -11.14 -8.96 10.69
N LEU A 111 -11.95 -8.47 11.63
CA LEU A 111 -13.29 -9.01 11.88
C LEU A 111 -14.22 -8.85 10.67
N LYS A 112 -14.14 -7.72 9.96
CA LYS A 112 -14.91 -7.51 8.72
C LYS A 112 -14.57 -8.55 7.66
N THR A 113 -13.28 -8.87 7.51
CA THR A 113 -12.80 -9.90 6.59
C THR A 113 -13.29 -11.28 7.00
N VAL A 114 -13.17 -11.65 8.28
CA VAL A 114 -13.69 -12.92 8.81
C VAL A 114 -15.18 -13.06 8.53
N ASN A 115 -15.99 -12.05 8.84
CA ASN A 115 -17.44 -12.08 8.63
C ASN A 115 -17.82 -12.25 7.14
N LYS A 116 -17.03 -11.67 6.23
CA LYS A 116 -17.25 -11.84 4.80
C LYS A 116 -17.00 -13.28 4.35
N PHE A 117 -15.93 -13.90 4.85
CA PHE A 117 -15.66 -15.32 4.62
C PHE A 117 -16.74 -16.21 5.21
N SER A 118 -17.21 -15.93 6.42
CA SER A 118 -18.35 -16.62 7.04
C SER A 118 -19.59 -16.59 6.14
N SER A 119 -19.91 -15.42 5.60
CA SER A 119 -21.08 -15.24 4.74
C SER A 119 -20.94 -16.02 3.44
N ILE A 120 -19.76 -16.00 2.82
CA ILE A 120 -19.51 -16.76 1.58
C ILE A 120 -19.65 -18.26 1.84
N ALA A 121 -19.01 -18.76 2.90
CA ALA A 121 -19.08 -20.18 3.27
C ALA A 121 -20.51 -20.63 3.58
N ALA A 122 -21.29 -19.81 4.31
CA ALA A 122 -22.69 -20.10 4.61
C ALA A 122 -23.55 -20.12 3.34
N THR A 123 -23.35 -19.18 2.42
CA THR A 123 -24.04 -19.16 1.12
C THR A 123 -23.68 -20.39 0.29
N ALA A 124 -22.40 -20.74 0.22
CA ALA A 124 -21.90 -21.89 -0.52
C ALA A 124 -22.45 -23.21 0.04
N SER A 125 -22.51 -23.33 1.38
CA SER A 125 -23.13 -24.46 2.07
C SER A 125 -24.61 -24.58 1.77
N LYS A 126 -25.36 -23.48 1.84
CA LYS A 126 -26.80 -23.48 1.59
C LYS A 126 -27.16 -23.79 0.14
N LEU A 127 -26.42 -23.26 -0.82
CA LEU A 127 -26.74 -23.39 -2.25
C LEU A 127 -26.19 -24.68 -2.86
N PHE A 128 -25.03 -25.15 -2.39
CA PHE A 128 -24.29 -26.22 -3.05
C PHE A 128 -23.92 -27.38 -2.10
N GLY A 129 -24.31 -27.33 -0.83
CA GLY A 129 -23.99 -28.37 0.16
C GLY A 129 -22.52 -28.40 0.58
N PHE A 130 -21.74 -27.35 0.27
CA PHE A 130 -20.33 -27.31 0.66
C PHE A 130 -20.16 -27.18 2.17
N GLU A 131 -19.20 -27.93 2.69
CA GLU A 131 -18.71 -27.77 4.06
C GLU A 131 -17.31 -27.18 4.00
N SER A 132 -17.03 -26.23 4.88
CA SER A 132 -15.82 -25.41 4.81
C SER A 132 -15.29 -25.14 6.20
N VAL A 133 -13.98 -25.24 6.33
CA VAL A 133 -13.21 -24.74 7.48
C VAL A 133 -12.39 -23.56 6.99
N ILE A 134 -12.55 -22.41 7.63
CA ILE A 134 -11.78 -21.21 7.28
C ILE A 134 -10.93 -20.81 8.48
N CYS A 135 -9.62 -20.80 8.27
CA CYS A 135 -8.64 -20.32 9.22
C CYS A 135 -8.14 -18.94 8.78
N VAL A 136 -8.33 -17.92 9.63
CA VAL A 136 -7.81 -16.57 9.37
C VAL A 136 -6.92 -16.17 10.55
N ALA A 137 -5.67 -15.82 10.24
CA ALA A 137 -4.67 -15.38 11.22
C ALA A 137 -4.24 -13.94 10.92
N GLY A 138 -4.21 -13.09 11.94
CA GLY A 138 -3.72 -11.72 11.83
C GLY A 138 -2.31 -11.57 12.39
N ASN A 139 -1.42 -10.85 11.68
CA ASN A 139 -0.09 -10.51 12.17
C ASN A 139 -0.14 -9.17 12.93
N LEU A 140 -0.41 -9.22 14.23
CA LEU A 140 -0.27 -8.06 15.13
C LEU A 140 0.95 -8.28 16.01
N LEU A 141 1.93 -7.37 15.88
CA LEU A 141 3.28 -7.38 16.46
C LEU A 141 3.38 -7.53 18.00
N ASN A 142 2.29 -7.74 18.75
CA ASN A 142 2.31 -7.86 20.22
C ASN A 142 1.20 -8.75 20.81
N ALA A 143 0.78 -9.80 20.11
CA ALA A 143 -0.14 -10.77 20.69
C ALA A 143 0.18 -12.20 20.23
N ASP A 144 1.37 -12.68 20.59
CA ASP A 144 1.63 -14.11 20.66
C ASP A 144 0.51 -14.76 21.50
N LYS A 145 -0.23 -15.66 20.86
CA LYS A 145 -1.27 -16.58 21.39
C LYS A 145 -2.77 -16.19 21.34
N LYS A 146 -3.25 -15.05 20.79
CA LYS A 146 -4.70 -14.71 20.95
C LYS A 146 -5.52 -14.27 19.73
N HIS A 147 -5.15 -14.58 18.48
CA HIS A 147 -5.99 -14.15 17.34
C HIS A 147 -6.18 -15.17 16.20
N LEU A 148 -6.08 -16.46 16.50
CA LEU A 148 -6.62 -17.49 15.61
C LEU A 148 -8.14 -17.51 15.76
N LYS A 149 -8.88 -17.31 14.66
CA LYS A 149 -10.33 -17.57 14.66
C LYS A 149 -10.62 -18.61 13.58
N THR A 150 -11.00 -19.79 14.04
CA THR A 150 -11.47 -20.88 13.18
C THR A 150 -12.98 -20.74 13.04
N LEU A 151 -13.47 -20.78 11.80
CA LEU A 151 -14.89 -20.90 11.53
C LEU A 151 -15.15 -22.27 10.93
N GLU A 152 -15.98 -23.04 11.61
CA GLU A 152 -16.36 -24.40 11.24
C GLU A 152 -17.86 -24.41 10.96
N LEU A 153 -18.24 -24.91 9.79
CA LEU A 153 -19.63 -25.22 9.47
C LEU A 153 -20.02 -26.57 10.11
N PRO A 154 -21.32 -26.82 10.38
CA PRO A 154 -21.75 -27.95 11.22
C PRO A 154 -21.20 -29.33 10.86
N GLY A 155 -21.05 -29.70 9.58
CA GLY A 155 -20.46 -30.99 9.22
C GLY A 155 -18.92 -31.00 9.12
N ALA A 156 -18.28 -29.85 9.26
CA ALA A 156 -16.83 -29.72 9.28
C ALA A 156 -16.20 -29.95 10.68
N GLN A 157 -17.02 -30.27 11.69
CA GLN A 157 -16.62 -30.42 13.10
C GLN A 157 -15.57 -31.53 13.38
N ASN A 158 -15.28 -32.39 12.39
CA ASN A 158 -14.30 -33.48 12.52
C ASN A 158 -13.03 -33.29 11.66
N ALA A 159 -12.88 -32.14 10.99
CA ALA A 159 -11.68 -31.87 10.21
C ALA A 159 -10.56 -31.38 11.14
N SER A 160 -9.72 -32.30 11.61
CA SER A 160 -8.46 -31.92 12.25
C SER A 160 -7.62 -31.12 11.25
N LEU A 161 -7.39 -29.84 11.55
CA LEU A 161 -6.36 -29.05 10.90
C LEU A 161 -5.01 -29.57 11.41
N VAL A 162 -4.37 -30.43 10.61
CA VAL A 162 -2.98 -30.86 10.80
C VAL A 162 -2.04 -29.67 10.62
#